data_AF-A0A7L2EK18-F1
#
_entry.id   AF-A0A7L2EK18-F1
#
_cell.length_a   1.000
_cell.length_b   1.000
_cell.length_c   1.000
_cell.angle_alpha   90.00
_cell.angle_beta   90.00
_cell.angle_gamma   90.00
#
_symmetry.space_group_name_H-M   'P 1'
#
loop_
_entity.id
_entity.type
_entity.pdbx_description
1 polymer ?
#
loop_
_entity_poly.entity_id
_entity_poly.type
_entity_poly.pdbx_seq_one_letter_code
_entity_poly.pdbx_strand_id
1 'polypeptide(L)'
;QVHNVINDAVDLLEFRDRVIKASLNYGYLVVSTSLQCYVFSTKNWNTPLIFDLKEGTVSFILQAERHFLLVDGGGLYLYSYEGRLISSPKYPSMRTDILNAKTVSLSNDTLAVKDKADEKVIYIFEALSGKPLGDGKPLTHKTEIVEIALDQKGLTSERKIAFIDKNRDLFITSVKRFGKEQKIVKIGTMVQSLAWNDTSNILCGIQDCKFTVWYYPNTVYVDKDLLQKTLYEKDASEFSKNPQIVSFVGNQVTIRRADGSLVHLHISPYPAILHDYVCTSRWEDGVRLCRFVKDQTLWACLAAMAVANKDMTTAEIAYAAIGEIDKVQYINSIKDLPSKESRLAHMLLFSGNTQEAEALLLQSGLLYQAIQVNINLYNWERALDLAVKHRTHVDTVLAYRQKFLEDFGKKETNQRFLQYAEGVSV
;
A
#
# COMPACT_ATOMS: atom_id res chain seq x y z
N GLN A 1 -32.56 -14.03 13.48
CA GLN A 1 -31.99 -14.78 14.62
C GLN A 1 -30.49 -14.65 14.57
N VAL A 2 -29.87 -14.32 15.69
CA VAL A 2 -28.41 -14.33 15.89
C VAL A 2 -28.11 -15.43 16.90
N HIS A 3 -27.16 -16.31 16.59
CA HIS A 3 -26.72 -17.38 17.49
C HIS A 3 -25.27 -17.13 17.87
N ASN A 4 -25.02 -17.04 19.17
CA ASN A 4 -23.68 -16.92 19.72
C ASN A 4 -23.07 -18.31 19.86
N VAL A 5 -22.08 -18.60 19.03
CA VAL A 5 -21.42 -19.92 18.98
C VAL A 5 -20.53 -20.24 20.18
N ILE A 6 -20.28 -19.28 21.09
CA ILE A 6 -19.44 -19.48 22.28
C ILE A 6 -20.28 -19.97 23.47
N ASN A 7 -21.50 -19.44 23.63
CA ASN A 7 -22.35 -19.71 24.79
C ASN A 7 -23.76 -20.20 24.43
N ASP A 8 -24.00 -20.47 23.15
CA ASP A 8 -25.27 -20.91 22.57
C ASP A 8 -26.47 -19.97 22.79
N ALA A 9 -26.23 -18.72 23.20
CA ALA A 9 -27.29 -17.73 23.31
C ALA A 9 -27.90 -17.43 21.95
N VAL A 10 -29.23 -17.26 21.93
CA VAL A 10 -29.99 -16.97 20.73
C VAL A 10 -30.79 -15.70 20.94
N ASP A 11 -30.53 -14.70 20.10
CA ASP A 11 -31.26 -13.43 20.07
C ASP A 11 -32.14 -13.38 18.81
N LEU A 12 -33.43 -13.08 18.98
CA LEU A 12 -34.35 -12.88 17.88
C LEU A 12 -34.46 -11.38 17.58
N LEU A 13 -33.90 -10.97 16.44
CA LEU A 13 -34.00 -9.59 15.97
C LEU A 13 -35.28 -9.41 15.14
N GLU A 14 -36.19 -8.59 15.63
CA GLU A 14 -37.43 -8.24 14.93
C GLU A 14 -37.28 -6.91 14.19
N PHE A 15 -37.78 -6.87 12.95
CA PHE A 15 -37.73 -5.69 12.09
C PHE A 15 -39.15 -5.34 11.67
N ARG A 16 -39.48 -4.04 11.74
CA ARG A 16 -40.79 -3.55 11.30
C ARG A 16 -41.03 -3.78 9.81
N ASP A 17 -39.98 -3.63 9.03
CA ASP A 17 -40.00 -3.70 7.57
C ASP A 17 -39.10 -4.83 7.05
N ARG A 18 -39.26 -5.18 5.77
CA ARG A 18 -38.44 -6.21 5.13
C ARG A 18 -36.96 -5.84 5.16
N VAL A 19 -36.13 -6.76 5.64
CA VAL A 19 -34.67 -6.64 5.57
C VAL A 19 -34.23 -6.73 4.12
N ILE A 20 -33.40 -5.78 3.69
CA ILE A 20 -32.87 -5.68 2.32
C ILE A 20 -31.40 -6.07 2.29
N LYS A 21 -30.60 -5.50 3.20
CA LYS A 21 -29.17 -5.81 3.34
C LYS A 21 -28.81 -5.91 4.81
N ALA A 22 -27.80 -6.72 5.08
CA ALA A 22 -27.17 -6.82 6.37
C ALA A 22 -25.66 -7.00 6.18
N SER A 23 -24.88 -6.44 7.10
CA SER A 23 -23.44 -6.62 7.18
C SER A 23 -23.06 -6.74 8.65
N LEU A 24 -22.22 -7.73 8.97
CA LEU A 24 -21.68 -7.94 10.31
C LEU A 24 -20.16 -7.82 10.24
N ASN A 25 -19.61 -6.78 10.86
CA ASN A 25 -18.17 -6.57 10.94
C ASN A 25 -17.81 -5.62 12.10
N TYR A 26 -16.55 -5.63 12.55
CA TYR A 26 -16.02 -4.73 13.58
C TYR A 26 -16.85 -4.65 14.87
N GLY A 27 -17.55 -5.75 15.22
CA GLY A 27 -18.40 -5.80 16.40
C GLY A 27 -19.79 -5.16 16.23
N TYR A 28 -20.21 -4.84 15.00
CA TYR A 28 -21.52 -4.26 14.70
C TYR A 28 -22.24 -5.01 13.57
N LEU A 29 -23.53 -5.26 13.76
CA LEU A 29 -24.44 -5.69 12.70
C LEU A 29 -25.21 -4.46 12.20
N VAL A 30 -24.98 -4.08 10.95
CA VAL A 30 -25.72 -3.04 10.25
C VAL A 30 -26.77 -3.70 9.37
N VAL A 31 -28.04 -3.38 9.57
CA VAL A 31 -29.18 -3.93 8.82
C VAL A 31 -29.98 -2.80 8.21
N SER A 32 -30.10 -2.77 6.89
CA SER A 32 -31.01 -1.85 6.20
C SER A 32 -32.31 -2.55 5.84
N THR A 33 -33.43 -1.97 6.22
CA THR A 33 -34.76 -2.31 5.72
C THR A 33 -35.14 -1.41 4.54
N SER A 34 -36.41 -1.44 4.12
CA SER A 34 -36.92 -0.52 3.09
C SER A 34 -36.98 0.94 3.54
N LEU A 35 -37.02 1.22 4.84
CA LEU A 35 -37.23 2.58 5.38
C LEU A 35 -36.20 2.98 6.44
N GLN A 36 -35.55 2.02 7.08
CA GLN A 36 -34.73 2.28 8.26
C GLN A 36 -33.40 1.52 8.21
N CYS A 37 -32.39 2.07 8.86
CA CYS A 37 -31.15 1.40 9.16
C CYS A 37 -31.08 1.10 10.66
N TYR A 38 -30.73 -0.13 10.99
CA TYR A 38 -30.53 -0.63 12.34
C TYR A 38 -29.04 -0.90 12.52
N VAL A 39 -28.46 -0.39 13.60
CA VAL A 39 -27.08 -0.66 13.99
C VAL A 39 -27.10 -1.34 15.36
N PHE A 40 -26.81 -2.63 15.37
CA PHE A 40 -26.68 -3.42 16.60
C PHE A 40 -25.21 -3.50 16.99
N SER A 41 -24.92 -3.35 18.28
CA SER A 41 -23.63 -3.75 18.83
C SER A 41 -23.67 -5.22 19.20
N THR A 42 -22.62 -5.96 18.86
CA THR A 42 -22.43 -7.35 19.34
C THR A 42 -22.35 -7.47 20.86
N LYS A 43 -22.12 -6.35 21.57
CA LYS A 43 -22.15 -6.28 23.04
C LYS A 43 -23.58 -6.19 23.60
N ASN A 44 -24.53 -5.74 22.80
CA ASN A 44 -25.93 -5.58 23.22
C ASN A 44 -26.86 -5.58 21.99
N TRP A 45 -27.58 -6.69 21.80
CA TRP A 45 -28.53 -6.90 20.69
C TRP A 45 -29.92 -6.30 20.95
N ASN A 46 -30.25 -5.94 22.19
CA ASN A 46 -31.62 -5.55 22.58
C ASN A 46 -31.96 -4.10 22.27
N THR A 47 -30.96 -3.22 22.18
CA THR A 47 -31.15 -1.78 21.97
C THR A 47 -30.39 -1.33 20.71
N PRO A 48 -30.85 -1.71 19.50
CA PRO A 48 -30.25 -1.19 18.28
C PRO A 48 -30.43 0.32 18.21
N LEU A 49 -29.46 0.99 17.62
CA LEU A 49 -29.66 2.33 17.14
C LEU A 49 -30.41 2.27 15.80
N ILE A 50 -31.46 3.06 15.66
CA ILE A 50 -32.34 3.06 14.48
C ILE A 50 -32.41 4.48 13.93
N PHE A 51 -32.26 4.62 12.61
CA PHE A 51 -32.48 5.89 11.91
C PHE A 51 -33.15 5.67 10.57
N ASP A 52 -33.92 6.66 10.12
CA ASP A 52 -34.64 6.60 8.85
C ASP A 52 -33.68 6.81 7.68
N LEU A 53 -33.88 6.03 6.62
CA LEU A 53 -33.19 6.16 5.35
C LEU A 53 -33.85 7.27 4.53
N LYS A 54 -33.06 8.23 4.05
CA LYS A 54 -33.59 9.42 3.36
C LYS A 54 -34.12 9.10 1.97
N GLU A 55 -33.43 8.27 1.20
CA GLU A 55 -33.80 7.95 -0.17
C GLU A 55 -33.48 6.49 -0.53
N GLY A 56 -34.44 5.83 -1.20
CA GLY A 56 -34.19 4.58 -1.90
C GLY A 56 -33.89 3.35 -1.03
N THR A 57 -33.55 2.28 -1.74
CA THR A 57 -33.17 0.99 -1.17
C THR A 57 -31.65 0.90 -1.14
N VAL A 58 -31.07 0.61 0.02
CA VAL A 58 -29.63 0.38 0.17
C VAL A 58 -29.22 -0.83 -0.68
N SER A 59 -28.34 -0.60 -1.65
CA SER A 59 -27.83 -1.62 -2.58
C SER A 59 -26.58 -2.31 -2.02
N PHE A 60 -25.79 -1.60 -1.21
CA PHE A 60 -24.50 -2.05 -0.73
C PHE A 60 -24.15 -1.44 0.63
N ILE A 61 -23.61 -2.25 1.54
CA ILE A 61 -23.09 -1.86 2.86
C ILE A 61 -21.63 -2.26 2.91
N LEU A 62 -20.75 -1.35 3.33
CA LEU A 62 -19.34 -1.64 3.55
C LEU A 62 -18.91 -1.08 4.90
N GLN A 63 -18.28 -1.89 5.74
CA GLN A 63 -17.87 -1.48 7.08
C GLN A 63 -16.36 -1.28 7.19
N ALA A 64 -15.96 -0.31 8.00
CA ALA A 64 -14.62 -0.14 8.54
C ALA A 64 -14.69 -0.11 10.09
N GLU A 65 -13.54 -0.06 10.77
CA GLU A 65 -13.48 -0.12 12.24
C GLU A 65 -14.23 1.05 12.91
N ARG A 66 -14.20 2.24 12.30
CA ARG A 66 -14.78 3.48 12.90
C ARG A 66 -16.14 3.89 12.36
N HIS A 67 -16.53 3.39 11.20
CA HIS A 67 -17.71 3.85 10.46
C HIS A 67 -18.12 2.82 9.41
N PHE A 68 -19.26 3.05 8.77
CA PHE A 68 -19.74 2.23 7.69
C PHE A 68 -20.34 3.10 6.58
N LEU A 69 -20.25 2.59 5.36
CA LEU A 69 -20.78 3.20 4.15
C LEU A 69 -22.09 2.52 3.77
N LEU A 70 -23.12 3.32 3.56
CA LEU A 70 -24.33 2.94 2.86
C LEU A 70 -24.28 3.49 1.44
N VAL A 71 -24.65 2.65 0.49
CA VAL A 71 -24.84 3.04 -0.91
C VAL A 71 -26.27 2.75 -1.28
N ASP A 72 -26.96 3.74 -1.82
CA ASP A 72 -28.31 3.64 -2.36
C ASP A 72 -28.36 4.26 -3.77
N GLY A 73 -29.56 4.44 -4.33
CA GLY A 73 -29.74 5.06 -5.65
C GLY A 73 -29.39 6.56 -5.71
N GLY A 74 -29.34 7.24 -4.56
CA GLY A 74 -29.07 8.68 -4.46
C GLY A 74 -27.59 9.02 -4.21
N GLY A 75 -26.84 8.14 -3.55
CA GLY A 75 -25.44 8.45 -3.26
C GLY A 75 -24.67 7.46 -2.39
N LEU A 76 -23.56 7.99 -1.88
CA LEU A 76 -22.64 7.37 -0.93
C LEU A 76 -22.78 8.11 0.40
N TYR A 77 -23.09 7.39 1.48
CA TYR A 77 -23.32 7.98 2.79
C TYR A 77 -22.49 7.25 3.84
N LEU A 78 -21.53 7.96 4.44
CA LEU A 78 -20.70 7.41 5.49
C LEU A 78 -21.30 7.76 6.85
N TYR A 79 -21.57 6.76 7.67
CA TYR A 79 -22.17 6.88 8.99
C TYR A 79 -21.25 6.37 10.09
N SER A 80 -21.26 7.02 11.24
CA SER A 80 -20.70 6.44 12.45
C SER A 80 -21.60 5.32 12.98
N TYR A 81 -21.07 4.44 13.83
CA TYR A 81 -21.90 3.37 14.44
C TYR A 81 -22.96 3.90 15.43
N GLU A 82 -22.89 5.18 15.78
CA GLU A 82 -23.92 5.93 16.51
C GLU A 82 -24.98 6.55 15.56
N GLY A 83 -24.95 6.21 14.26
CA GLY A 83 -25.92 6.63 13.24
C GLY A 83 -25.84 8.10 12.85
N ARG A 84 -24.74 8.78 13.18
CA ARG A 84 -24.47 10.12 12.70
C ARG A 84 -23.93 10.05 11.27
N LEU A 85 -24.54 10.80 10.35
CA LEU A 85 -23.96 11.02 9.02
C LEU A 85 -22.64 11.81 9.17
N ILE A 86 -21.55 11.19 8.74
CA ILE A 86 -20.20 11.75 8.76
C ILE A 86 -19.96 12.55 7.49
N SER A 87 -20.14 11.91 6.33
CA SER A 87 -19.86 12.52 5.03
C SER A 87 -20.70 11.88 3.91
N SER A 88 -20.85 12.61 2.80
CA SER A 88 -21.56 12.13 1.60
C SER A 88 -20.78 12.47 0.33
N PRO A 89 -19.70 11.72 0.01
CA PRO A 89 -18.83 12.00 -1.12
C PRO A 89 -19.56 11.94 -2.46
N LYS A 90 -19.21 12.82 -3.40
CA LYS A 90 -19.76 12.86 -4.75
C LYS A 90 -18.65 13.05 -5.78
N TYR A 91 -18.83 12.47 -6.96
CA TYR A 91 -17.96 12.65 -8.12
C TYR A 91 -18.78 12.87 -9.41
N PRO A 92 -18.17 13.42 -10.47
CA PRO A 92 -18.85 13.64 -11.74
C PRO A 92 -19.48 12.34 -12.29
N SER A 93 -20.71 12.43 -12.79
CA SER A 93 -21.41 11.30 -13.43
C SER A 93 -21.54 10.04 -12.56
N MET A 94 -21.59 10.20 -11.24
CA MET A 94 -21.71 9.09 -10.29
C MET A 94 -22.94 8.21 -10.58
N ARG A 95 -22.69 6.91 -10.72
CA ARG A 95 -23.69 5.85 -10.93
C ARG A 95 -23.58 4.84 -9.80
N THR A 96 -24.40 5.00 -8.78
CA THR A 96 -24.35 4.17 -7.56
C THR A 96 -25.00 2.79 -7.74
N ASP A 97 -25.86 2.64 -8.74
CA ASP A 97 -26.60 1.40 -9.07
C ASP A 97 -25.70 0.21 -9.44
N ILE A 98 -24.45 0.48 -9.79
CA ILE A 98 -23.47 -0.51 -10.28
C ILE A 98 -22.27 -0.67 -9.34
N LEU A 99 -22.26 0.02 -8.20
CA LEU A 99 -21.21 -0.09 -7.20
C LEU A 99 -21.34 -1.38 -6.39
N ASN A 100 -20.20 -2.01 -6.11
CA ASN A 100 -20.11 -3.23 -5.33
C ASN A 100 -18.77 -3.32 -4.59
N ALA A 101 -18.56 -4.42 -3.86
CA ALA A 101 -17.37 -4.65 -3.04
C ALA A 101 -16.04 -4.66 -3.81
N LYS A 102 -16.05 -4.82 -5.15
CA LYS A 102 -14.83 -4.75 -5.98
C LYS A 102 -14.53 -3.34 -6.46
N THR A 103 -15.53 -2.47 -6.52
CA THR A 103 -15.40 -1.11 -7.08
C THR A 103 -15.41 -0.03 -6.02
N VAL A 104 -15.68 -0.38 -4.77
CA VAL A 104 -15.67 0.55 -3.64
C VAL A 104 -14.86 -0.09 -2.52
N SER A 105 -13.90 0.66 -1.98
CA SER A 105 -13.13 0.25 -0.82
C SER A 105 -13.12 1.33 0.24
N LEU A 106 -13.25 0.93 1.50
CA LEU A 106 -13.28 1.80 2.65
C LEU A 106 -12.17 1.42 3.64
N SER A 107 -11.59 2.43 4.27
CA SER A 107 -10.68 2.33 5.41
C SER A 107 -11.07 3.41 6.43
N ASN A 108 -10.45 3.43 7.61
CA ASN A 108 -10.79 4.40 8.66
C ASN A 108 -10.70 5.88 8.24
N ASP A 109 -9.85 6.21 7.26
CA ASP A 109 -9.56 7.59 6.86
C ASP A 109 -9.79 7.88 5.38
N THR A 110 -9.97 6.84 4.54
CA THR A 110 -10.02 6.97 3.08
C THR A 110 -11.15 6.13 2.49
N LEU A 111 -11.89 6.72 1.56
CA LEU A 111 -12.83 6.04 0.67
C LEU A 111 -12.30 6.08 -0.76
N ALA A 112 -12.26 4.94 -1.43
CA ALA A 112 -11.89 4.83 -2.84
C ALA A 112 -13.05 4.26 -3.65
N VAL A 113 -13.32 4.87 -4.80
CA VAL A 113 -14.41 4.47 -5.71
C VAL A 113 -13.86 4.41 -7.13
N LYS A 114 -13.93 3.23 -7.75
CA LYS A 114 -13.63 3.04 -9.16
C LYS A 114 -14.76 3.65 -9.99
N ASP A 115 -14.43 4.54 -10.91
CA ASP A 115 -15.40 5.05 -11.85
C ASP A 115 -15.84 3.97 -12.85
N LYS A 116 -17.05 4.14 -13.35
CA LYS A 116 -17.68 3.26 -14.32
C LYS A 116 -17.89 3.91 -15.67
N ALA A 117 -17.95 5.25 -15.73
CA ALA A 117 -17.91 5.97 -16.99
C ALA A 117 -16.51 5.87 -17.61
N ASP A 118 -15.47 6.08 -16.81
CA ASP A 118 -14.08 5.78 -17.15
C ASP A 118 -13.51 4.69 -16.21
N GLU A 119 -13.51 3.44 -16.66
CA GLU A 119 -13.03 2.30 -15.86
C GLU A 119 -11.52 2.35 -15.55
N LYS A 120 -10.79 3.36 -16.02
CA LYS A 120 -9.37 3.57 -15.71
C LYS A 120 -9.16 4.50 -14.51
N VAL A 121 -10.22 5.04 -13.93
CA VAL A 121 -10.18 6.11 -12.93
C VAL A 121 -10.65 5.60 -11.57
N ILE A 122 -9.93 6.00 -10.52
CA ILE A 122 -10.30 5.79 -9.12
C ILE A 122 -10.39 7.16 -8.44
N TYR A 123 -11.57 7.52 -7.97
CA TYR A 123 -11.79 8.66 -7.09
C TYR A 123 -11.41 8.30 -5.66
N ILE A 124 -10.71 9.20 -4.98
CA ILE A 124 -10.24 8.99 -3.61
C ILE A 124 -10.69 10.18 -2.77
N PHE A 125 -11.31 9.89 -1.63
CA PHE A 125 -11.87 10.87 -0.70
C PHE A 125 -11.31 10.66 0.70
N GLU A 126 -11.16 11.75 1.43
CA GLU A 126 -11.00 11.69 2.89
C GLU A 126 -12.34 11.29 3.51
N ALA A 127 -12.36 10.20 4.29
CA ALA A 127 -13.60 9.61 4.81
C ALA A 127 -14.41 10.58 5.69
N LEU A 128 -13.74 11.35 6.55
CA LEU A 128 -14.42 12.23 7.51
C LEU A 128 -15.02 13.48 6.87
N SER A 129 -14.33 14.11 5.92
CA SER A 129 -14.80 15.34 5.28
C SER A 129 -15.62 15.07 4.01
N GLY A 130 -15.46 13.89 3.41
CA GLY A 130 -15.99 13.53 2.10
C GLY A 130 -15.39 14.32 0.94
N LYS A 131 -14.33 15.10 1.18
CA LYS A 131 -13.65 15.88 0.16
C LYS A 131 -12.67 15.01 -0.64
N PRO A 132 -12.44 15.31 -1.93
CA PRO A 132 -11.38 14.67 -2.70
C PRO A 132 -10.03 14.78 -1.99
N LEU A 133 -9.26 13.70 -1.98
CA LEU A 133 -7.98 13.64 -1.30
C LEU A 133 -6.90 14.41 -2.09
N GLY A 134 -6.00 15.13 -1.40
CA GLY A 134 -4.85 15.78 -2.02
C GLY A 134 -5.24 16.96 -2.91
N ASP A 135 -4.77 16.95 -4.16
CA ASP A 135 -5.09 17.96 -5.19
C ASP A 135 -6.47 17.72 -5.85
N GLY A 136 -7.21 16.72 -5.37
CA GLY A 136 -8.53 16.34 -5.88
C GLY A 136 -8.50 15.64 -7.23
N LYS A 137 -7.33 15.42 -7.83
CA LYS A 137 -7.21 14.67 -9.08
C LYS A 137 -7.35 13.17 -8.78
N PRO A 138 -8.18 12.44 -9.54
CA PRO A 138 -8.31 11.02 -9.33
C PRO A 138 -7.03 10.26 -9.70
N LEU A 139 -6.95 9.02 -9.24
CA LEU A 139 -5.95 8.05 -9.65
C LEU A 139 -6.32 7.48 -11.02
N THR A 140 -5.45 7.66 -12.02
CA THR A 140 -5.67 7.17 -13.39
C THR A 140 -4.68 6.07 -13.72
N HIS A 141 -5.16 5.00 -14.33
CA HIS A 141 -4.35 3.89 -14.82
C HIS A 141 -4.39 3.81 -16.36
N LYS A 142 -3.46 3.06 -16.96
CA LYS A 142 -3.38 2.91 -18.43
C LYS A 142 -4.45 1.96 -18.96
N THR A 143 -4.70 0.90 -18.20
CA THR A 143 -5.69 -0.15 -18.47
C THR A 143 -6.92 0.03 -17.60
N GLU A 144 -8.05 -0.53 -18.01
CA GLU A 144 -9.26 -0.60 -17.20
C GLU A 144 -9.01 -1.38 -15.91
N ILE A 145 -9.61 -0.94 -14.81
CA ILE A 145 -9.45 -1.48 -13.47
C ILE A 145 -10.66 -2.38 -13.17
N VAL A 146 -10.43 -3.53 -12.55
CA VAL A 146 -11.46 -4.54 -12.26
C VAL A 146 -11.82 -4.57 -10.78
N GLU A 147 -10.82 -4.47 -9.91
CA GLU A 147 -10.98 -4.60 -8.45
C GLU A 147 -10.04 -3.62 -7.73
N ILE A 148 -10.51 -3.00 -6.65
CA ILE A 148 -9.73 -2.10 -5.80
C ILE A 148 -9.83 -2.51 -4.33
N ALA A 149 -8.77 -2.32 -3.55
CA ALA A 149 -8.82 -2.45 -2.09
C ALA A 149 -7.78 -1.57 -1.39
N LEU A 150 -8.23 -0.88 -0.35
CA LEU A 150 -7.42 -0.10 0.58
C LEU A 150 -6.87 -0.99 1.70
N ASP A 151 -5.63 -0.74 2.12
CA ASP A 151 -5.13 -1.30 3.37
C ASP A 151 -5.93 -0.76 4.56
N GLN A 152 -6.03 -1.56 5.62
CA GLN A 152 -6.93 -1.27 6.75
C GLN A 152 -6.22 -0.65 7.96
N LYS A 153 -4.88 -0.77 8.03
CA LYS A 153 -4.06 -0.30 9.16
C LYS A 153 -3.03 0.74 8.73
N GLY A 154 -2.42 1.42 9.70
CA GLY A 154 -1.37 2.41 9.49
C GLY A 154 -1.89 3.85 9.41
N LEU A 155 -0.94 4.78 9.24
CA LEU A 155 -1.20 6.21 9.20
C LEU A 155 -1.85 6.61 7.88
N THR A 156 -2.68 7.66 7.91
CA THR A 156 -3.31 8.22 6.70
C THR A 156 -2.29 8.75 5.68
N SER A 157 -1.07 9.09 6.10
CA SER A 157 0.04 9.45 5.21
C SER A 157 0.63 8.28 4.42
N GLU A 158 0.43 7.06 4.90
CA GLU A 158 1.04 5.83 4.36
C GLU A 158 0.03 4.90 3.68
N ARG A 159 -1.28 5.18 3.85
CA ARG A 159 -2.41 4.45 3.26
C ARG A 159 -2.15 4.09 1.81
N LYS A 160 -2.29 2.80 1.50
CA LYS A 160 -2.09 2.25 0.17
C LYS A 160 -3.41 1.77 -0.42
N ILE A 161 -3.46 1.79 -1.75
CA ILE A 161 -4.49 1.12 -2.52
C ILE A 161 -3.81 0.10 -3.42
N ALA A 162 -4.32 -1.13 -3.37
CA ALA A 162 -4.03 -2.18 -4.32
C ALA A 162 -5.18 -2.27 -5.33
N PHE A 163 -4.88 -2.58 -6.59
CA PHE A 163 -5.91 -2.79 -7.59
C PHE A 163 -5.47 -3.77 -8.66
N ILE A 164 -6.44 -4.47 -9.24
CA ILE A 164 -6.25 -5.43 -10.34
C ILE A 164 -6.77 -4.77 -11.62
N ASP A 165 -5.96 -4.77 -12.67
CA ASP A 165 -6.38 -4.30 -13.98
C ASP A 165 -7.04 -5.41 -14.83
N LYS A 166 -7.53 -5.05 -16.02
CA LYS A 166 -8.15 -5.99 -16.96
C LYS A 166 -7.20 -7.07 -17.50
N ASN A 167 -5.88 -6.81 -17.46
CA ASN A 167 -4.85 -7.79 -17.80
C ASN A 167 -4.56 -8.75 -16.63
N ARG A 168 -5.27 -8.62 -15.49
CA ARG A 168 -5.03 -9.36 -14.26
C ARG A 168 -3.68 -9.04 -13.62
N ASP A 169 -3.13 -7.88 -13.88
CA ASP A 169 -1.95 -7.40 -13.19
C ASP A 169 -2.35 -6.71 -11.88
N LEU A 170 -1.65 -7.06 -10.81
CA LEU A 170 -1.85 -6.47 -9.48
C LEU A 170 -0.89 -5.30 -9.31
N PHE A 171 -1.44 -4.13 -9.02
CA PHE A 171 -0.71 -2.91 -8.76
C PHE A 171 -0.94 -2.42 -7.33
N ILE A 172 0.03 -1.67 -6.82
CA ILE A 172 -0.07 -0.93 -5.56
C ILE A 172 0.40 0.51 -5.76
N THR A 173 -0.22 1.44 -5.04
CA THR A 173 0.16 2.87 -5.01
C THR A 173 -0.21 3.52 -3.68
N SER A 174 0.45 4.64 -3.36
CA SER A 174 0.03 5.52 -2.25
C SER A 174 -1.22 6.29 -2.66
N VAL A 175 -2.16 6.45 -1.73
CA VAL A 175 -3.37 7.25 -1.96
C VAL A 175 -3.07 8.75 -1.92
N LYS A 176 -2.15 9.19 -1.05
CA LYS A 176 -1.75 10.61 -0.99
C LYS A 176 -0.67 10.91 -2.02
N ARG A 177 -0.92 11.98 -2.78
CA ARG A 177 0.04 12.63 -3.68
C ARG A 177 0.50 13.93 -3.04
N PHE A 178 1.79 14.04 -2.72
CA PHE A 178 2.39 15.28 -2.23
C PHE A 178 3.30 15.88 -3.31
N GLY A 179 2.72 16.59 -4.29
CA GLY A 179 3.49 17.32 -5.32
C GLY A 179 4.44 16.46 -6.18
N LYS A 180 4.34 15.14 -6.09
CA LYS A 180 5.17 14.16 -6.80
C LYS A 180 4.33 13.36 -7.78
N GLU A 181 4.99 12.88 -8.82
CA GLU A 181 4.39 11.89 -9.72
C GLU A 181 3.99 10.64 -8.94
N GLN A 182 2.81 10.11 -9.27
CA GLN A 182 2.29 8.94 -8.58
C GLN A 182 3.02 7.68 -9.07
N LYS A 183 3.74 7.03 -8.15
CA LYS A 183 4.45 5.79 -8.40
C LYS A 183 3.53 4.58 -8.24
N ILE A 184 2.87 4.20 -9.34
CA ILE A 184 2.10 2.96 -9.44
C ILE A 184 3.08 1.82 -9.76
N VAL A 185 3.08 0.77 -8.94
CA VAL A 185 4.02 -0.34 -9.11
C VAL A 185 3.28 -1.66 -9.24
N LYS A 186 3.64 -2.45 -10.25
CA LYS A 186 3.16 -3.81 -10.45
C LYS A 186 3.86 -4.76 -9.48
N ILE A 187 3.10 -5.57 -8.73
CA ILE A 187 3.60 -6.52 -7.73
C ILE A 187 3.17 -7.97 -7.98
N GLY A 188 2.26 -8.20 -8.94
CA GLY A 188 1.80 -9.53 -9.32
C GLY A 188 1.20 -9.56 -10.72
N THR A 189 1.05 -10.76 -11.26
CA THR A 189 0.49 -11.07 -12.60
C THR A 189 -0.56 -12.15 -12.47
N MET A 190 -1.55 -12.20 -13.37
CA MET A 190 -2.60 -13.23 -13.36
C MET A 190 -3.34 -13.34 -12.01
N VAL A 191 -3.52 -12.21 -11.33
CA VAL A 191 -4.20 -12.13 -10.03
C VAL A 191 -5.71 -12.05 -10.24
N GLN A 192 -6.44 -12.99 -9.64
CA GLN A 192 -7.88 -13.13 -9.87
C GLN A 192 -8.74 -12.38 -8.84
N SER A 193 -8.25 -12.30 -7.61
CA SER A 193 -8.91 -11.69 -6.45
C SER A 193 -7.87 -11.35 -5.41
N LEU A 194 -8.13 -10.32 -4.60
CA LEU A 194 -7.25 -9.89 -3.51
C LEU A 194 -8.03 -9.57 -2.23
N ALA A 195 -7.33 -9.58 -1.10
CA ALA A 195 -7.84 -9.00 0.15
C ALA A 195 -6.69 -8.54 1.05
N TRP A 196 -6.84 -7.36 1.64
CA TRP A 196 -5.98 -6.91 2.74
C TRP A 196 -6.38 -7.59 4.04
N ASN A 197 -5.38 -7.84 4.87
CA ASN A 197 -5.60 -8.22 6.25
C ASN A 197 -6.28 -7.07 7.03
N ASP A 198 -7.12 -7.43 7.98
CA ASP A 198 -7.86 -6.49 8.83
C ASP A 198 -7.01 -5.79 9.89
N THR A 199 -5.95 -6.45 10.38
CA THR A 199 -5.13 -5.98 11.51
C THR A 199 -3.73 -5.53 11.13
N SER A 200 -3.24 -5.88 9.94
CA SER A 200 -1.86 -5.62 9.50
C SER A 200 -1.79 -5.28 8.01
N ASN A 201 -0.69 -4.66 7.58
CA ASN A 201 -0.50 -4.30 6.17
C ASN A 201 0.06 -5.49 5.37
N ILE A 202 -0.70 -6.59 5.38
CA ILE A 202 -0.45 -7.84 4.65
C ILE A 202 -1.53 -7.97 3.58
N LEU A 203 -1.11 -8.29 2.35
CA LEU A 203 -2.01 -8.50 1.22
C LEU A 203 -1.99 -9.97 0.83
N CYS A 204 -3.14 -10.55 0.52
CA CYS A 204 -3.22 -11.86 -0.11
C CYS A 204 -3.94 -11.79 -1.45
N GLY A 205 -3.67 -12.77 -2.30
CA GLY A 205 -4.25 -12.87 -3.63
C GLY A 205 -4.14 -14.29 -4.19
N ILE A 206 -4.97 -14.58 -5.19
CA ILE A 206 -4.87 -15.82 -5.97
C ILE A 206 -4.22 -15.49 -7.30
N GLN A 207 -2.99 -15.95 -7.50
CA GLN A 207 -2.13 -15.69 -8.65
C GLN A 207 -1.81 -17.02 -9.34
N ASP A 208 -2.20 -17.19 -10.61
CA ASP A 208 -1.81 -18.35 -11.43
C ASP A 208 -1.88 -19.73 -10.72
N CYS A 209 -3.06 -20.05 -10.17
CA CYS A 209 -3.30 -21.28 -9.37
C CYS A 209 -2.45 -21.40 -8.09
N LYS A 210 -1.86 -20.30 -7.60
CA LYS A 210 -1.22 -20.19 -6.29
C LYS A 210 -1.98 -19.21 -5.40
N PHE A 211 -1.99 -19.50 -4.11
CA PHE A 211 -2.34 -18.56 -3.07
C PHE A 211 -1.06 -17.85 -2.63
N THR A 212 -1.00 -16.55 -2.90
CA THR A 212 0.17 -15.72 -2.63
C THR A 212 -0.17 -14.72 -1.54
N VAL A 213 0.73 -14.58 -0.56
CA VAL A 213 0.64 -13.61 0.52
C VAL A 213 1.88 -12.73 0.46
N TRP A 214 1.66 -11.44 0.22
CA TRP A 214 2.67 -10.42 0.35
C TRP A 214 2.71 -9.96 1.81
N TYR A 215 3.65 -10.48 2.60
CA TYR A 215 3.77 -10.12 4.02
C TYR A 215 4.12 -8.65 4.22
N TYR A 216 4.81 -8.02 3.27
CA TYR A 216 5.10 -6.59 3.31
C TYR A 216 5.08 -5.97 1.90
N PRO A 217 3.89 -5.69 1.32
CA PRO A 217 3.77 -5.15 -0.05
C PRO A 217 4.50 -3.82 -0.23
N ASN A 218 4.67 -3.05 0.85
CA ASN A 218 5.38 -1.77 0.84
C ASN A 218 6.87 -1.92 0.53
N THR A 219 7.45 -3.14 0.60
CA THR A 219 8.84 -3.41 0.21
C THR A 219 9.16 -2.86 -1.17
N VAL A 220 8.21 -2.86 -2.12
CA VAL A 220 8.47 -2.40 -3.50
C VAL A 220 8.83 -0.91 -3.62
N TYR A 221 8.56 -0.13 -2.58
CA TYR A 221 8.94 1.29 -2.49
C TYR A 221 10.27 1.52 -1.80
N VAL A 222 10.83 0.48 -1.17
CA VAL A 222 12.02 0.54 -0.32
C VAL A 222 13.14 -0.25 -0.97
N ASP A 223 12.88 -1.53 -1.24
CA ASP A 223 13.79 -2.48 -1.85
C ASP A 223 12.97 -3.44 -2.74
N LYS A 224 13.04 -3.21 -4.05
CA LYS A 224 12.28 -3.98 -5.04
C LYS A 224 12.79 -5.41 -5.16
N ASP A 225 14.08 -5.62 -4.96
CA ASP A 225 14.71 -6.93 -5.12
C ASP A 225 14.27 -7.88 -4.00
N LEU A 226 13.88 -7.31 -2.87
CA LEU A 226 13.36 -8.05 -1.74
C LEU A 226 11.89 -8.48 -1.89
N LEU A 227 11.17 -7.99 -2.90
CA LEU A 227 9.74 -8.31 -3.07
C LEU A 227 9.51 -9.81 -3.07
N GLN A 228 10.26 -10.57 -3.88
CA GLN A 228 10.12 -12.03 -3.98
C GLN A 228 10.47 -12.76 -2.67
N LYS A 229 11.39 -12.21 -1.87
CA LYS A 229 11.78 -12.77 -0.57
C LYS A 229 10.80 -12.47 0.55
N THR A 230 9.78 -11.63 0.32
CA THR A 230 8.73 -11.28 1.31
C THR A 230 7.39 -11.94 1.02
N LEU A 231 7.38 -12.91 0.09
CA LEU A 231 6.19 -13.66 -0.29
C LEU A 231 6.11 -14.98 0.45
N TYR A 232 4.89 -15.38 0.74
CA TYR A 232 4.54 -16.76 1.01
C TYR A 232 3.63 -17.26 -0.12
N GLU A 233 3.95 -18.42 -0.67
CA GLU A 233 3.14 -19.06 -1.71
C GLU A 233 2.71 -20.46 -1.26
N LYS A 234 1.45 -20.79 -1.54
CA LYS A 234 0.90 -22.14 -1.38
C LYS A 234 0.19 -22.52 -2.67
N ASP A 235 0.25 -23.79 -3.06
CA ASP A 235 -0.57 -24.30 -4.14
C ASP A 235 -2.06 -24.06 -3.85
N ALA A 236 -2.76 -23.52 -4.85
CA ALA A 236 -4.18 -23.18 -4.82
C ALA A 236 -4.99 -23.98 -5.86
N SER A 237 -4.39 -25.02 -6.45
CA SER A 237 -5.05 -25.93 -7.40
C SER A 237 -6.35 -26.52 -6.85
N GLU A 238 -6.46 -26.66 -5.52
CA GLU A 238 -7.65 -27.13 -4.83
C GLU A 238 -8.84 -26.15 -4.90
N PHE A 239 -8.66 -24.86 -5.21
CA PHE A 239 -9.74 -23.86 -5.15
C PHE A 239 -10.66 -23.82 -6.37
N SER A 240 -10.50 -24.73 -7.33
CA SER A 240 -11.29 -24.80 -8.58
C SER A 240 -11.14 -23.55 -9.46
N LYS A 241 -11.98 -23.41 -10.50
CA LYS A 241 -11.90 -22.28 -11.44
C LYS A 241 -12.45 -20.99 -10.82
N ASN A 242 -11.73 -19.87 -10.96
CA ASN A 242 -12.15 -18.53 -10.53
C ASN A 242 -12.48 -18.36 -9.02
N PRO A 243 -11.60 -18.78 -8.08
CA PRO A 243 -11.89 -18.60 -6.67
C PRO A 243 -11.85 -17.11 -6.31
N GLN A 244 -12.64 -16.73 -5.30
CA GLN A 244 -12.75 -15.35 -4.83
C GLN A 244 -12.38 -15.29 -3.36
N ILE A 245 -11.44 -14.42 -3.00
CA ILE A 245 -11.13 -14.15 -1.60
C ILE A 245 -12.27 -13.30 -1.05
N VAL A 246 -12.90 -13.79 0.01
CA VAL A 246 -14.05 -13.13 0.66
C VAL A 246 -13.57 -12.23 1.79
N SER A 247 -12.62 -12.72 2.60
CA SER A 247 -12.10 -11.97 3.74
C SER A 247 -10.73 -12.50 4.16
N PHE A 248 -9.98 -11.64 4.85
CA PHE A 248 -8.72 -11.98 5.48
C PHE A 248 -8.69 -11.34 6.88
N VAL A 249 -8.99 -12.16 7.89
CA VAL A 249 -9.21 -11.74 9.28
C VAL A 249 -8.21 -12.47 10.18
N GLY A 250 -7.39 -11.72 10.90
CA GLY A 250 -6.31 -12.29 11.72
C GLY A 250 -5.36 -13.13 10.87
N ASN A 251 -5.29 -14.44 11.13
CA ASN A 251 -4.47 -15.37 10.34
C ASN A 251 -5.30 -16.27 9.41
N GLN A 252 -6.60 -16.01 9.25
CA GLN A 252 -7.51 -16.84 8.46
C GLN A 252 -7.95 -16.10 7.19
N VAL A 253 -7.82 -16.77 6.05
CA VAL A 253 -8.34 -16.30 4.76
C VAL A 253 -9.52 -17.18 4.36
N THR A 254 -10.64 -16.54 4.04
CA THR A 254 -11.84 -17.25 3.56
C THR A 254 -11.94 -17.08 2.05
N ILE A 255 -12.02 -18.21 1.34
CA ILE A 255 -12.09 -18.29 -0.11
C ILE A 255 -13.41 -18.93 -0.50
N ARG A 256 -14.11 -18.32 -1.46
CA ARG A 256 -15.28 -18.90 -2.11
C ARG A 256 -14.86 -19.57 -3.41
N ARG A 257 -15.14 -20.86 -3.55
CA ARG A 257 -14.87 -21.65 -4.75
C ARG A 257 -15.97 -21.42 -5.81
N ALA A 258 -15.74 -21.96 -7.02
CA ALA A 258 -16.70 -21.87 -8.14
C ALA A 258 -18.07 -22.46 -7.81
N ASP A 259 -18.09 -23.53 -7.01
CA ASP A 259 -19.29 -24.24 -6.55
C ASP A 259 -20.04 -23.50 -5.42
N GLY A 260 -19.53 -22.33 -4.99
CA GLY A 260 -20.10 -21.52 -3.93
C GLY A 260 -19.69 -21.92 -2.51
N SER A 261 -18.98 -23.03 -2.34
CA SER A 261 -18.46 -23.48 -1.03
C SER A 261 -17.41 -22.52 -0.48
N LEU A 262 -17.35 -22.44 0.85
CA LEU A 262 -16.34 -21.65 1.56
C LEU A 262 -15.22 -22.57 2.06
N VAL A 263 -13.98 -22.17 1.78
CA VAL A 263 -12.76 -22.81 2.27
C VAL A 263 -12.01 -21.81 3.12
N HIS A 264 -11.40 -22.30 4.19
CA HIS A 264 -10.59 -21.51 5.10
C HIS A 264 -9.14 -21.94 5.02
N LEU A 265 -8.26 -20.97 4.78
CA LEU A 265 -6.81 -21.15 4.87
C LEU A 265 -6.29 -20.42 6.09
N HIS A 266 -5.26 -20.97 6.70
CA HIS A 266 -4.52 -20.31 7.76
C HIS A 266 -3.12 -19.98 7.28
N ILE A 267 -2.68 -18.77 7.60
CA ILE A 267 -1.30 -18.34 7.40
C ILE A 267 -0.58 -18.26 8.75
N SER A 268 0.75 -18.12 8.68
CA SER A 268 1.55 -17.86 9.88
C SER A 268 1.08 -16.58 10.59
N PRO A 269 0.95 -16.58 11.92
CA PRO A 269 0.63 -15.37 12.69
C PRO A 269 1.85 -14.45 12.89
N TYR A 270 3.08 -14.95 12.69
CA TYR A 270 4.30 -14.20 13.00
C TYR A 270 4.49 -12.91 12.19
N PRO A 271 4.13 -12.84 10.89
CA PRO A 271 4.17 -11.58 10.15
C PRO A 271 3.31 -10.49 10.80
N ALA A 272 2.10 -10.80 11.25
CA ALA A 272 1.23 -9.82 11.91
C ALA A 272 1.83 -9.33 13.24
N ILE A 273 2.44 -10.24 14.02
CA ILE A 273 3.17 -9.89 15.26
C ILE A 273 4.38 -8.99 14.93
N LEU A 274 5.10 -9.28 13.84
CA LEU A 274 6.24 -8.47 13.41
C LEU A 274 5.80 -7.05 13.03
N HIS A 275 4.69 -6.90 12.29
CA HIS A 275 4.09 -5.60 11.99
C HIS A 275 3.79 -4.82 13.28
N ASP A 276 3.23 -5.46 14.31
CA ASP A 276 2.94 -4.81 15.61
C ASP A 276 4.21 -4.32 16.33
N TYR A 277 5.26 -5.16 16.38
CA TYR A 277 6.55 -4.75 16.95
C TYR A 277 7.17 -3.57 16.20
N VAL A 278 7.10 -3.56 14.87
CA VAL A 278 7.61 -2.44 14.06
C VAL A 278 6.78 -1.18 14.27
N CYS A 279 5.45 -1.27 14.26
CA CYS A 279 4.57 -0.14 14.51
C CYS A 279 4.78 0.49 15.89
N THR A 280 5.19 -0.31 16.88
CA THR A 280 5.52 0.14 18.25
C THR A 280 7.01 0.41 18.47
N SER A 281 7.82 0.40 17.41
CA SER A 281 9.29 0.61 17.46
C SER A 281 10.04 -0.36 18.38
N ARG A 282 9.51 -1.56 18.60
CA ARG A 282 10.10 -2.65 19.40
C ARG A 282 11.02 -3.54 18.55
N TRP A 283 12.07 -2.94 18.00
CA TRP A 283 12.97 -3.58 17.04
C TRP A 283 13.68 -4.82 17.58
N GLU A 284 14.13 -4.77 18.84
CA GLU A 284 14.79 -5.91 19.49
C GLU A 284 13.87 -7.14 19.64
N ASP A 285 12.57 -6.92 19.89
CA ASP A 285 11.57 -7.98 19.92
C ASP A 285 11.36 -8.57 18.52
N GLY A 286 11.34 -7.71 17.48
CA GLY A 286 11.30 -8.15 16.08
C GLY A 286 12.49 -9.03 15.69
N VAL A 287 13.71 -8.64 16.07
CA VAL A 287 14.92 -9.45 15.85
C VAL A 287 14.85 -10.77 16.61
N ARG A 288 14.42 -10.75 17.88
CA ARG A 288 14.25 -11.97 18.69
C ARG A 288 13.21 -12.91 18.08
N LEU A 289 12.10 -12.38 17.58
CA LEU A 289 11.08 -13.13 16.87
C LEU A 289 11.67 -13.82 15.63
N CYS A 290 12.40 -13.08 14.79
CA CYS A 290 13.00 -13.65 13.58
C CYS A 290 14.05 -14.73 13.90
N ARG A 291 14.87 -14.54 14.95
CA ARG A 291 15.81 -15.56 15.45
C ARG A 291 15.11 -16.81 15.98
N PHE A 292 13.97 -16.66 16.62
CA PHE A 292 13.17 -17.76 17.16
C PHE A 292 12.50 -18.57 16.05
N VAL A 293 11.83 -17.90 15.11
CA VAL A 293 11.09 -18.54 14.00
C VAL A 293 12.04 -19.15 12.97
N LYS A 294 13.22 -18.53 12.76
CA LYS A 294 14.24 -18.95 11.78
C LYS A 294 13.72 -19.01 10.33
N ASP A 295 12.78 -18.13 10.00
CA ASP A 295 12.20 -18.00 8.66
C ASP A 295 12.85 -16.84 7.89
N GLN A 296 13.37 -17.15 6.71
CA GLN A 296 14.02 -16.19 5.80
C GLN A 296 13.04 -15.13 5.29
N THR A 297 11.77 -15.50 5.06
CA THR A 297 10.76 -14.55 4.58
C THR A 297 10.45 -13.49 5.65
N LEU A 298 10.44 -13.91 6.92
CA LEU A 298 10.24 -12.99 8.04
C LEU A 298 11.43 -12.05 8.24
N TRP A 299 12.67 -12.56 8.08
CA TRP A 299 13.87 -11.72 8.09
C TRP A 299 13.88 -10.70 6.95
N ALA A 300 13.46 -11.09 5.75
CA ALA A 300 13.31 -10.17 4.62
C ALA A 300 12.27 -9.08 4.92
N CYS A 301 11.13 -9.44 5.54
CA CYS A 301 10.15 -8.45 5.96
C CYS A 301 10.73 -7.45 6.97
N LEU A 302 11.46 -7.95 7.98
CA LEU A 302 12.12 -7.11 8.97
C LEU A 302 13.15 -6.16 8.34
N ALA A 303 13.94 -6.64 7.37
CA ALA A 303 14.90 -5.81 6.65
C ALA A 303 14.20 -4.64 5.93
N ALA A 304 13.17 -4.92 5.13
CA ALA A 304 12.42 -3.87 4.43
C ALA A 304 11.68 -2.91 5.37
N MET A 305 11.11 -3.41 6.47
CA MET A 305 10.45 -2.60 7.49
C MET A 305 11.43 -1.68 8.22
N ALA A 306 12.62 -2.18 8.58
CA ALA A 306 13.66 -1.41 9.26
C ALA A 306 14.16 -0.26 8.37
N VAL A 307 14.40 -0.52 7.08
CA VAL A 307 14.81 0.52 6.13
C VAL A 307 13.72 1.57 5.93
N ALA A 308 12.45 1.14 5.83
CA ALA A 308 11.32 2.07 5.72
C ALA A 308 11.23 3.04 6.90
N ASN A 309 11.56 2.57 8.10
CA ASN A 309 11.55 3.36 9.33
C ASN A 309 12.93 3.96 9.69
N LYS A 310 13.92 3.82 8.80
CA LYS A 310 15.28 4.35 8.96
C LYS A 310 16.06 3.76 10.15
N ASP A 311 15.71 2.55 10.59
CA ASP A 311 16.48 1.81 11.60
C ASP A 311 17.56 0.95 10.94
N MET A 312 18.75 1.54 10.78
CA MET A 312 19.88 0.89 10.10
C MET A 312 20.53 -0.24 10.90
N THR A 313 20.39 -0.25 12.22
CA THR A 313 20.97 -1.31 13.05
C THR A 313 20.23 -2.62 12.83
N THR A 314 18.89 -2.57 12.87
CA THR A 314 18.07 -3.75 12.59
C THR A 314 18.15 -4.17 11.13
N ALA A 315 18.20 -3.20 10.21
CA ALA A 315 18.38 -3.49 8.78
C ALA A 315 19.66 -4.28 8.51
N GLU A 316 20.80 -3.88 9.11
CA GLU A 316 22.08 -4.59 8.96
C GLU A 316 21.96 -6.06 9.42
N ILE A 317 21.41 -6.28 10.62
CA ILE A 317 21.22 -7.63 11.18
C ILE A 317 20.33 -8.47 10.26
N ALA A 318 19.23 -7.88 9.77
CA ALA A 318 18.27 -8.59 8.94
C ALA A 318 18.83 -8.91 7.54
N TYR A 319 19.53 -7.97 6.90
CA TYR A 319 20.19 -8.21 5.61
C TYR A 319 21.31 -9.26 5.72
N ALA A 320 22.07 -9.24 6.82
CA ALA A 320 23.06 -10.28 7.10
C ALA A 320 22.40 -11.66 7.24
N ALA A 321 21.24 -11.74 7.91
CA ALA A 321 20.51 -12.99 8.10
C ALA A 321 19.94 -13.60 6.81
N ILE A 322 19.66 -12.77 5.79
CA ILE A 322 19.17 -13.20 4.47
C ILE A 322 20.27 -13.30 3.40
N GLY A 323 21.53 -13.09 3.77
CA GLY A 323 22.69 -13.23 2.89
C GLY A 323 22.91 -12.10 1.89
N GLU A 324 22.31 -10.92 2.10
CA GLU A 324 22.48 -9.75 1.22
C GLU A 324 23.71 -8.94 1.63
N ILE A 325 24.89 -9.51 1.39
CA ILE A 325 26.18 -8.96 1.87
C ILE A 325 26.46 -7.56 1.30
N ASP A 326 26.15 -7.33 0.02
CA ASP A 326 26.38 -6.04 -0.63
C ASP A 326 25.60 -4.91 0.07
N LYS A 327 24.37 -5.21 0.52
CA LYS A 327 23.53 -4.28 1.28
C LYS A 327 24.09 -4.01 2.67
N VAL A 328 24.61 -5.04 3.34
CA VAL A 328 25.30 -4.90 4.64
C VAL A 328 26.53 -4.01 4.51
N GLN A 329 27.36 -4.23 3.48
CA GLN A 329 28.54 -3.39 3.22
C GLN A 329 28.15 -1.94 2.96
N TYR A 330 27.10 -1.70 2.17
CA TYR A 330 26.60 -0.35 1.95
C TYR A 330 26.12 0.28 3.25
N ILE A 331 25.35 -0.42 4.08
CA ILE A 331 24.90 0.10 5.39
C ILE A 331 26.09 0.48 6.28
N ASN A 332 27.15 -0.34 6.31
CA ASN A 332 28.36 -0.02 7.06
C ASN A 332 29.07 1.22 6.50
N SER A 333 29.16 1.35 5.17
CA SER A 333 29.69 2.58 4.56
C SER A 333 28.88 3.83 4.94
N ILE A 334 27.56 3.71 5.13
CA ILE A 334 26.72 4.81 5.61
C ILE A 334 27.09 5.16 7.06
N LYS A 335 27.28 4.17 7.93
CA LYS A 335 27.61 4.40 9.35
C LYS A 335 28.93 5.14 9.53
N ASP A 336 29.89 4.90 8.65
CA ASP A 336 31.21 5.55 8.66
C ASP A 336 31.19 7.00 8.17
N LEU A 337 30.10 7.47 7.56
CA LEU A 337 30.00 8.86 7.09
C LEU A 337 29.95 9.84 8.27
N PRO A 338 30.76 10.92 8.25
CA PRO A 338 30.88 11.84 9.39
C PRO A 338 29.65 12.72 9.58
N SER A 339 29.04 13.21 8.49
CA SER A 339 27.88 14.11 8.53
C SER A 339 26.56 13.34 8.67
N LYS A 340 25.68 13.85 9.54
CA LYS A 340 24.33 13.30 9.73
C LYS A 340 23.47 13.46 8.48
N GLU A 341 23.60 14.59 7.79
CA GLU A 341 22.90 14.92 6.55
C GLU A 341 23.34 13.97 5.42
N SER A 342 24.65 13.71 5.33
CA SER A 342 25.21 12.73 4.39
C SER A 342 24.67 11.32 4.68
N ARG A 343 24.66 10.88 5.95
CA ARG A 343 24.04 9.61 6.35
C ARG A 343 22.58 9.53 5.90
N LEU A 344 21.78 10.55 6.22
CA LEU A 344 20.37 10.61 5.83
C LEU A 344 20.16 10.55 4.31
N ALA A 345 20.98 11.26 3.54
CA ALA A 345 20.92 11.23 2.09
C ALA A 345 21.23 9.84 1.53
N HIS A 346 22.29 9.18 2.03
CA HIS A 346 22.62 7.82 1.60
C HIS A 346 21.57 6.78 2.03
N MET A 347 20.91 6.95 3.18
CA MET A 347 19.76 6.13 3.55
C MET A 347 18.57 6.32 2.59
N LEU A 348 18.34 7.54 2.10
CA LEU A 348 17.32 7.81 1.07
C LEU A 348 17.71 7.18 -0.27
N LEU A 349 18.99 7.21 -0.65
CA LEU A 349 19.49 6.51 -1.84
C LEU A 349 19.30 5.00 -1.73
N PHE A 350 19.59 4.44 -0.55
CA PHE A 350 19.40 3.02 -0.28
C PHE A 350 17.93 2.58 -0.48
N SER A 351 16.98 3.43 -0.09
CA SER A 351 15.54 3.19 -0.29
C SER A 351 15.02 3.57 -1.70
N GLY A 352 15.92 3.96 -2.62
CA GLY A 352 15.56 4.36 -3.99
C GLY A 352 14.93 5.74 -4.11
N ASN A 353 14.97 6.58 -3.07
CA ASN A 353 14.45 7.95 -3.05
C ASN A 353 15.49 8.98 -3.51
N THR A 354 15.97 8.83 -4.75
CA THR A 354 17.10 9.60 -5.30
C THR A 354 16.88 11.11 -5.33
N GLN A 355 15.68 11.56 -5.69
CA GLN A 355 15.35 12.99 -5.75
C GLN A 355 15.35 13.66 -4.37
N GLU A 356 14.85 12.97 -3.34
CA GLU A 356 14.88 13.48 -1.98
C GLU A 356 16.30 13.51 -1.41
N ALA A 357 17.10 12.47 -1.72
CA ALA A 357 18.50 12.42 -1.34
C ALA A 357 19.28 13.60 -1.95
N GLU A 358 19.09 13.86 -3.25
CA GLU A 358 19.71 15.02 -3.92
C GLU A 358 19.25 16.33 -3.28
N ALA A 359 17.94 16.52 -3.08
CA ALA A 359 17.41 17.74 -2.48
C ALA A 359 17.99 17.99 -1.08
N LEU A 360 18.13 16.94 -0.25
CA LEU A 360 18.72 17.03 1.08
C LEU A 360 20.21 17.43 1.03
N LEU A 361 20.98 16.84 0.11
CA LEU A 361 22.39 17.19 -0.08
C LEU A 361 22.56 18.64 -0.55
N LEU A 362 21.71 19.10 -1.47
CA LEU A 362 21.74 20.49 -1.94
C LEU A 362 21.36 21.48 -0.83
N GLN A 363 20.32 21.17 -0.03
CA GLN A 363 19.89 22.03 1.09
C GLN A 363 20.96 22.12 2.20
N SER A 364 21.73 21.06 2.41
CA SER A 364 22.83 21.01 3.38
C SER A 364 24.15 21.58 2.84
N GLY A 365 24.18 22.07 1.58
CA GLY A 365 25.37 22.64 0.97
C GLY A 365 26.42 21.60 0.53
N LEU A 366 26.11 20.30 0.59
CA LEU A 366 26.99 19.20 0.20
C LEU A 366 26.97 18.98 -1.33
N LEU A 367 27.31 20.04 -2.08
CA LEU A 367 27.22 20.09 -3.54
C LEU A 367 28.03 19.00 -4.24
N TYR A 368 29.27 18.78 -3.81
CA TYR A 368 30.12 17.72 -4.35
C TYR A 368 29.47 16.34 -4.21
N GLN A 369 28.89 16.04 -3.05
CA GLN A 369 28.19 14.76 -2.82
C GLN A 369 26.95 14.65 -3.71
N ALA A 370 26.19 15.72 -3.89
CA ALA A 370 25.03 15.73 -4.79
C ALA A 370 25.42 15.45 -6.26
N ILE A 371 26.57 16.00 -6.70
CA ILE A 371 27.14 15.74 -8.03
C ILE A 371 27.62 14.29 -8.12
N GLN A 372 28.39 13.82 -7.14
CA GLN A 372 28.94 12.46 -7.11
C GLN A 372 27.85 11.39 -7.12
N VAL A 373 26.75 11.62 -6.38
CA VAL A 373 25.58 10.73 -6.37
C VAL A 373 24.97 10.64 -7.77
N ASN A 374 24.79 11.75 -8.47
CA ASN A 374 24.27 11.75 -9.83
C ASN A 374 25.23 11.07 -10.83
N ILE A 375 26.55 11.22 -10.66
CA ILE A 375 27.55 10.48 -11.43
C ILE A 375 27.41 8.97 -11.18
N ASN A 376 27.35 8.54 -9.93
CA ASN A 376 27.24 7.13 -9.55
C ASN A 376 25.92 6.49 -10.04
N LEU A 377 24.86 7.29 -10.16
CA LEU A 377 23.57 6.87 -10.72
C LEU A 377 23.52 6.98 -12.27
N TYR A 378 24.62 7.35 -12.92
CA TYR A 378 24.72 7.59 -14.37
C TYR A 378 23.78 8.70 -14.90
N ASN A 379 23.32 9.60 -14.03
CA ASN A 379 22.54 10.78 -14.38
C ASN A 379 23.45 11.92 -14.83
N TRP A 380 24.20 11.69 -15.91
CA TRP A 380 25.28 12.58 -16.38
C TRP A 380 24.82 14.01 -16.64
N GLU A 381 23.68 14.19 -17.33
CA GLU A 381 23.15 15.52 -17.64
C GLU A 381 22.79 16.30 -16.37
N ARG A 382 22.16 15.64 -15.40
CA ARG A 382 21.83 16.26 -14.11
C ARG A 382 23.09 16.62 -13.33
N ALA A 383 24.10 15.74 -13.31
CA ALA A 383 25.38 16.02 -12.68
C ALA A 383 26.07 17.25 -13.28
N LEU A 384 26.08 17.36 -14.62
CA LEU A 384 26.65 18.50 -15.32
C LEU A 384 25.85 19.79 -15.06
N ASP A 385 24.52 19.73 -15.09
CA ASP A 385 23.67 20.88 -14.80
C ASP A 385 23.91 21.42 -13.38
N LEU A 386 24.05 20.54 -12.38
CA LEU A 386 24.38 20.93 -11.01
C LEU A 386 25.77 21.58 -10.94
N ALA A 387 26.77 20.96 -11.56
CA ALA A 387 28.14 21.45 -11.59
C ALA A 387 28.25 22.84 -12.23
N VAL A 388 27.62 23.04 -13.40
CA VAL A 388 27.61 24.31 -14.12
C VAL A 388 26.83 25.38 -13.36
N LYS A 389 25.64 25.05 -12.87
CA LYS A 389 24.77 26.01 -12.13
C LYS A 389 25.47 26.57 -10.90
N HIS A 390 26.19 25.71 -10.18
CA HIS A 390 26.92 26.10 -8.97
C HIS A 390 28.39 26.47 -9.24
N ARG A 391 28.84 26.41 -10.50
CA ARG A 391 30.22 26.72 -10.95
C ARG A 391 31.28 25.94 -10.18
N THR A 392 31.05 24.65 -9.92
CA THR A 392 31.97 23.77 -9.18
C THR A 392 32.04 22.39 -9.82
N HIS A 393 33.20 21.72 -9.73
CA HIS A 393 33.40 20.32 -10.12
C HIS A 393 32.97 19.92 -11.55
N VAL A 394 32.97 20.86 -12.50
CA VAL A 394 32.63 20.59 -13.91
C VAL A 394 33.66 19.64 -14.54
N ASP A 395 34.94 19.89 -14.29
CA ASP A 395 36.07 19.04 -14.62
C ASP A 395 35.89 17.59 -14.14
N THR A 396 35.42 17.42 -12.90
CA THR A 396 35.17 16.12 -12.29
C THR A 396 34.11 15.35 -13.06
N VAL A 397 32.97 15.99 -13.37
CA VAL A 397 31.89 15.37 -14.14
C VAL A 397 32.38 14.95 -15.53
N LEU A 398 33.16 15.81 -16.21
CA LEU A 398 33.73 15.53 -17.52
C LEU A 398 34.70 14.34 -17.47
N ALA A 399 35.60 14.30 -16.47
CA ALA A 399 36.57 13.22 -16.31
C ALA A 399 35.89 11.86 -16.06
N TYR A 400 34.91 11.80 -15.16
CA TYR A 400 34.15 10.56 -14.92
C TYR A 400 33.36 10.12 -16.16
N ARG A 401 32.79 11.08 -16.90
CA ARG A 401 32.06 10.80 -18.14
C ARG A 401 32.99 10.26 -19.22
N GLN A 402 34.17 10.85 -19.39
CA GLN A 402 35.18 10.39 -20.34
C GLN A 402 35.63 8.97 -20.00
N LYS A 403 35.99 8.71 -18.74
CA LYS A 403 36.37 7.36 -18.28
C LYS A 403 35.27 6.34 -18.55
N PHE A 404 34.02 6.69 -18.24
CA PHE A 404 32.88 5.83 -18.56
C PHE A 404 32.79 5.53 -20.07
N LEU A 405 32.94 6.53 -20.94
CA LEU A 405 32.88 6.30 -22.39
C LEU A 405 34.05 5.46 -22.92
N GLU A 406 35.25 5.65 -22.38
CA GLU A 406 36.44 4.86 -22.70
C GLU A 406 36.25 3.39 -22.33
N ASP A 407 35.72 3.10 -21.14
CA ASP A 407 35.41 1.75 -20.68
C ASP A 407 34.43 1.01 -21.62
N PHE A 408 33.54 1.74 -22.29
CA PHE A 408 32.59 1.21 -23.28
C PHE A 408 33.06 1.35 -24.74
N GLY A 409 34.27 1.87 -24.98
CA GLY A 409 34.80 2.10 -26.33
C GLY A 409 33.99 3.09 -27.18
N LYS A 410 33.29 4.03 -26.53
CA LYS A 410 32.44 5.04 -27.19
C LYS A 410 33.11 6.42 -27.17
N LYS A 411 32.73 7.27 -28.11
CA LYS A 411 33.11 8.69 -28.13
C LYS A 411 31.96 9.54 -27.62
N GLU A 412 32.26 10.70 -27.05
CA GLU A 412 31.22 11.63 -26.59
C GLU A 412 30.44 12.17 -27.78
N THR A 413 29.11 12.09 -27.67
CA THR A 413 28.17 12.56 -28.70
C THR A 413 27.32 13.72 -28.21
N ASN A 414 27.29 13.95 -26.90
CA ASN A 414 26.48 15.01 -26.32
C ASN A 414 27.16 16.37 -26.50
N GLN A 415 26.49 17.27 -27.24
CA GLN A 415 27.02 18.58 -27.59
C GLN A 415 27.38 19.43 -26.36
N ARG A 416 26.60 19.34 -25.27
CA ARG A 416 26.90 20.08 -24.04
C ARG A 416 28.23 19.65 -23.43
N PHE A 417 28.49 18.35 -23.38
CA PHE A 417 29.73 17.81 -22.83
C PHE A 417 30.95 18.20 -23.68
N LEU A 418 30.81 18.20 -25.01
CA LEU A 418 31.85 18.67 -25.92
C LEU A 418 32.18 20.17 -25.72
N GLN A 419 31.16 21.01 -25.62
CA GLN A 419 31.33 22.45 -25.39
C GLN A 419 32.07 22.76 -24.08
N TYR A 420 31.71 22.08 -22.99
CA TYR A 420 32.38 22.30 -21.71
C TYR A 420 33.78 21.64 -21.66
N ALA A 421 34.01 20.55 -22.41
CA ALA A 421 35.34 19.96 -22.53
C ALA A 421 36.33 20.89 -23.26
N GLU A 422 35.89 21.65 -24.26
CA GLU A 422 36.72 22.66 -24.94
C GLU A 422 37.11 23.83 -24.02
N GLY A 423 36.26 24.15 -23.02
CA GLY A 423 36.49 25.23 -22.07
C GLY A 423 37.31 24.86 -20.84
N VAL A 424 37.62 23.58 -20.62
CA VAL A 424 38.40 23.08 -19.49
C VAL A 424 39.78 22.67 -20.02
N SER A 425 40.71 23.63 -20.07
CA SER A 425 42.12 23.32 -20.33
C SER A 425 42.72 22.61 -19.11
N VAL A 426 43.28 21.42 -19.32
CA VAL A 426 44.06 20.67 -18.32
C VAL A 426 45.23 21.49 -17.80
#